data_AF-A0A7J3RBL8-F1
#
_entry.id   AF-A0A7J3RBL8-F1
#
_cell.length_a   1.000
_cell.length_b   1.000
_cell.length_c   1.000
_cell.angle_alpha   90.00
_cell.angle_beta   90.00
_cell.angle_gamma   90.00
#
_symmetry.space_group_name_H-M   'P 1'
#
loop_
_entity.id
_entity.type
_entity.pdbx_description
1 polymer ?
#
loop_
_entity_poly.entity_id
_entity_poly.type
_entity_poly.pdbx_seq_one_letter_code
_entity_poly.pdbx_strand_id
1 'polypeptide(L)'
;MNAFEPPTTNQNPKLYESRLAVFKVRANFMAPYRKCKYIYMEPKILKSKKSFLNFLSSLVKNWPTGSYYLKLSTNQVFARFDVINGKVARFYEKSPITGKLYPIWEHWK
;
A
#
# COMPACT_ATOMS: atom_id res chain seq x y z
N MET A 1 -47.58 -0.90 13.65
CA MET A 1 -46.82 -0.95 12.39
C MET A 1 -45.37 -0.69 12.75
N ASN A 2 -44.54 -1.73 12.89
CA ASN A 2 -43.14 -1.57 13.27
C ASN A 2 -42.32 -1.32 12.02
N ALA A 3 -41.70 -0.15 11.94
CA ALA A 3 -40.76 0.20 10.90
C ALA A 3 -39.53 -0.71 11.03
N PHE A 4 -39.30 -1.57 10.04
CA PHE A 4 -38.06 -2.30 9.90
C PHE A 4 -37.00 -1.29 9.43
N GLU A 5 -36.18 -0.81 10.36
CA GLU A 5 -34.95 -0.12 10.00
C GLU A 5 -34.02 -1.14 9.31
N PRO A 6 -33.50 -0.86 8.10
CA PRO A 6 -32.54 -1.76 7.49
C PRO A 6 -31.28 -1.79 8.36
N PRO A 7 -30.59 -2.93 8.48
CA PRO A 7 -29.33 -2.97 9.20
C PRO A 7 -28.37 -1.98 8.55
N THR A 8 -28.00 -0.94 9.30
CA THR A 8 -26.90 -0.04 8.98
C THR A 8 -25.66 -0.90 8.92
N THR A 9 -25.35 -1.35 7.71
CA THR A 9 -24.16 -2.10 7.40
C THR A 9 -23.01 -1.14 7.63
N ASN A 10 -22.45 -1.17 8.84
CA ASN A 10 -21.19 -0.54 9.22
C ASN A 10 -20.04 -1.33 8.56
N GLN A 11 -20.10 -1.48 7.24
CA GLN A 11 -18.99 -1.94 6.43
C GLN A 11 -18.46 -0.70 5.75
N ASN A 12 -17.42 -0.12 6.34
CA ASN A 12 -16.56 0.82 5.67
C ASN A 12 -16.19 0.21 4.29
N PRO A 13 -16.75 0.72 3.18
CA PRO A 13 -16.65 0.00 1.92
C PRO A 13 -15.22 0.13 1.43
N LYS A 14 -14.53 -1.02 1.29
CA LYS A 14 -13.42 -1.18 0.35
C LYS A 14 -12.16 -0.34 0.62
N LEU A 15 -11.62 -0.32 1.84
CA LEU A 15 -10.17 -0.04 1.97
C LEU A 15 -9.33 -1.10 1.22
N TYR A 16 -9.92 -2.29 1.07
CA TYR A 16 -9.44 -3.42 0.27
C TYR A 16 -9.80 -3.24 -1.20
N GLU A 17 -9.32 -2.19 -1.83
CA GLU A 17 -9.19 -2.29 -3.28
C GLU A 17 -8.22 -3.41 -3.55
N SER A 18 -8.72 -4.49 -4.16
CA SER A 18 -7.98 -5.71 -4.46
C SER A 18 -6.75 -5.44 -5.34
N ARG A 19 -6.46 -4.20 -5.71
CA ARG A 19 -5.46 -3.76 -6.68
C ARG A 19 -4.75 -2.50 -6.18
N LEU A 20 -3.48 -2.63 -5.84
CA LEU A 20 -2.60 -1.48 -5.60
C LEU A 20 -1.77 -1.18 -6.84
N ALA A 21 -1.65 0.09 -7.19
CA ALA A 21 -0.73 0.55 -8.21
C ALA A 21 0.66 0.77 -7.61
N VAL A 22 1.66 0.13 -8.19
CA VAL A 22 3.07 0.29 -7.81
C VAL A 22 3.66 1.45 -8.60
N PHE A 23 4.26 2.39 -7.90
CA PHE A 23 5.01 3.49 -8.50
C PHE A 23 6.45 3.47 -8.00
N LYS A 24 7.42 3.52 -8.93
CA LYS A 24 8.83 3.74 -8.61
C LYS A 24 9.14 5.24 -8.72
N VAL A 25 9.84 5.80 -7.73
CA VAL A 25 10.37 7.15 -7.79
C VAL A 25 11.52 7.23 -8.78
N ARG A 26 11.44 8.16 -9.73
CA ARG A 26 12.53 8.48 -10.64
C ARG A 26 13.32 9.66 -10.08
N ALA A 27 14.65 9.56 -10.10
CA ALA A 27 15.51 10.63 -9.59
C ALA A 27 15.53 11.88 -10.48
N ASN A 28 15.40 11.73 -11.81
CA ASN A 28 15.81 12.78 -12.77
C ASN A 28 14.80 13.06 -13.91
N PHE A 29 13.47 13.01 -13.67
CA PHE A 29 12.49 13.22 -14.75
C PHE A 29 11.37 14.20 -14.39
N MET A 30 10.87 14.92 -15.41
CA MET A 30 9.70 15.81 -15.32
C MET A 30 8.46 15.11 -14.72
N ALA A 31 8.33 13.79 -14.89
CA ALA A 31 7.38 12.96 -14.17
C ALA A 31 8.11 12.18 -13.05
N PRO A 32 7.87 12.52 -11.76
CA PRO A 32 8.63 11.97 -10.64
C PRO A 32 8.37 10.49 -10.37
N TYR A 33 7.34 9.89 -10.99
CA TYR A 33 6.93 8.51 -10.75
C TYR A 33 6.77 7.72 -12.04
N ARG A 34 7.32 6.50 -12.07
CA ARG A 34 6.99 5.48 -13.07
C ARG A 34 5.95 4.54 -12.49
N LYS A 35 4.77 4.48 -13.09
CA LYS A 35 3.83 3.37 -12.82
C LYS A 35 4.44 2.08 -13.34
N CYS A 36 4.70 1.14 -12.44
CA CYS A 36 5.39 -0.10 -12.76
C CYS A 36 4.40 -1.20 -13.09
N LYS A 37 3.58 -1.58 -12.11
CA LYS A 37 2.64 -2.71 -12.19
C LYS A 37 1.47 -2.46 -11.26
N TYR A 38 0.45 -3.31 -11.38
CA TYR A 38 -0.55 -3.47 -10.34
C TYR A 38 -0.28 -4.75 -9.59
N ILE A 39 -0.51 -4.73 -8.28
CA ILE A 39 -0.44 -5.90 -7.42
C ILE A 39 -1.79 -6.13 -6.80
N TYR A 40 -2.18 -7.39 -6.74
CA TYR A 40 -3.40 -7.78 -6.08
C TYR A 40 -3.08 -8.19 -4.64
N MET A 41 -3.83 -7.64 -3.70
CA MET A 41 -3.67 -7.97 -2.29
C MET A 41 -4.85 -8.80 -1.81
N GLU A 42 -4.53 -9.94 -1.22
CA GLU A 42 -5.49 -10.76 -0.49
C GLU A 42 -5.58 -10.30 0.98
N PRO A 43 -6.75 -10.41 1.63
CA PRO A 43 -6.93 -10.02 3.03
C PRO A 43 -5.94 -10.71 3.99
N LYS A 44 -5.58 -11.97 3.70
CA LYS A 44 -4.60 -12.75 4.49
C LYS A 44 -3.21 -12.10 4.57
N ILE A 45 -2.83 -11.33 3.55
CA ILE A 45 -1.54 -10.64 3.49
C ILE A 45 -1.53 -9.45 4.46
N LEU A 46 -2.67 -8.79 4.61
CA LEU A 46 -2.85 -7.65 5.50
C LEU A 46 -3.15 -8.04 6.95
N LYS A 47 -3.30 -9.33 7.26
CA LYS A 47 -3.59 -9.81 8.62
C LYS A 47 -2.54 -9.38 9.66
N SER A 48 -1.28 -9.22 9.24
CA SER A 48 -0.20 -8.80 10.12
C SER A 48 0.90 -8.11 9.34
N LYS A 49 1.61 -7.20 10.01
CA LYS A 49 2.84 -6.59 9.51
C LYS A 49 3.84 -7.61 8.98
N LYS A 50 4.00 -8.75 9.67
CA LYS A 50 4.93 -9.82 9.25
C LYS A 50 4.51 -10.43 7.91
N SER A 51 3.23 -10.77 7.75
CA SER A 51 2.69 -11.35 6.51
C SER A 51 2.86 -10.39 5.33
N PHE A 52 2.61 -9.10 5.54
CA PHE A 52 2.75 -8.09 4.50
C PHE A 52 4.21 -7.86 4.09
N LEU A 53 5.14 -7.78 5.05
CA LEU A 53 6.56 -7.66 4.75
C LEU A 53 7.10 -8.89 4.01
N ASN A 54 6.63 -10.10 4.34
CA ASN A 54 6.98 -11.31 3.61
C ASN A 54 6.45 -11.28 2.16
N PHE A 55 5.23 -10.81 1.97
CA PHE A 55 4.66 -10.61 0.64
C PHE A 55 5.47 -9.58 -0.16
N LEU A 56 5.77 -8.41 0.41
CA LEU A 56 6.62 -7.41 -0.23
C LEU A 56 7.99 -7.99 -0.58
N SER A 57 8.63 -8.70 0.34
CA SER A 57 9.94 -9.31 0.11
C SER A 57 9.92 -10.31 -1.04
N SER A 58 8.82 -11.05 -1.21
CA SER A 58 8.63 -11.97 -2.34
C SER A 58 8.39 -11.22 -3.65
N LEU A 59 7.65 -10.11 -3.59
CA LEU A 59 7.29 -9.28 -4.74
C LEU A 59 8.49 -8.52 -5.32
N VAL A 60 9.37 -8.00 -4.45
CA VAL A 60 10.46 -7.09 -4.85
C VAL A 60 11.76 -7.78 -5.25
N LYS A 61 11.84 -9.11 -5.22
CA LYS A 61 13.08 -9.89 -5.49
C LYS A 61 13.82 -9.46 -6.75
N ASN A 62 13.09 -9.10 -7.81
CA ASN A 62 13.64 -8.70 -9.10
C ASN A 62 13.43 -7.21 -9.39
N TRP A 63 13.13 -6.40 -8.37
CA TRP A 63 12.92 -4.97 -8.55
C TRP A 63 14.24 -4.20 -8.42
N PRO A 64 14.48 -3.21 -9.29
CA PRO A 64 15.68 -2.41 -9.22
C PRO A 64 15.69 -1.55 -7.95
N THR A 65 16.88 -1.23 -7.46
CA THR A 65 17.04 -0.35 -6.28
C THR A 65 16.32 0.99 -6.47
N GLY A 66 15.71 1.48 -5.39
CA GLY A 66 15.03 2.77 -5.33
C GLY A 66 13.82 2.79 -4.40
N SER A 67 13.16 3.94 -4.32
CA SER A 67 11.94 4.12 -3.53
C SER A 67 10.70 3.75 -4.33
N TYR A 68 9.76 3.10 -3.65
CA TYR A 68 8.50 2.63 -4.21
C TYR A 68 7.31 3.06 -3.35
N TYR A 69 6.21 3.31 -4.03
CA TYR A 69 4.91 3.59 -3.42
C TYR A 69 3.88 2.58 -3.90
N LEU A 70 3.02 2.19 -2.98
CA LEU A 70 1.77 1.53 -3.32
C LEU A 70 0.66 2.55 -3.19
N LYS A 71 -0.15 2.71 -4.24
CA LYS A 71 -1.32 3.58 -4.25
C LYS A 71 -2.60 2.78 -4.37
N LEU A 72 -3.62 3.19 -3.62
CA LEU A 72 -5.00 2.79 -3.83
C LEU A 72 -5.51 3.40 -5.16
N SER A 73 -6.63 2.91 -5.70
CA SER A 73 -7.24 3.52 -6.88
C SER A 73 -7.80 4.91 -6.59
N THR A 74 -8.10 5.20 -5.31
CA THR A 74 -8.40 6.56 -4.80
C THR A 74 -7.22 7.53 -4.89
N ASN A 75 -6.09 7.13 -5.48
CA ASN A 75 -4.81 7.86 -5.58
C ASN A 75 -4.10 8.13 -4.26
N GLN A 76 -4.64 7.68 -3.12
CA GLN A 76 -3.97 7.75 -1.83
C GLN A 76 -2.78 6.78 -1.77
N VAL A 77 -1.66 7.24 -1.21
CA VAL A 77 -0.50 6.38 -0.94
C VAL A 77 -0.82 5.46 0.23
N PHE A 78 -0.92 4.16 -0.06
CA PHE A 78 -1.18 3.12 0.90
C PHE A 78 0.04 2.75 1.73
N ALA A 79 1.21 2.70 1.08
CA ALA A 79 2.46 2.30 1.71
C ALA A 79 3.66 2.84 0.93
N ARG A 80 4.78 3.06 1.62
CA ARG A 80 6.07 3.45 1.03
C ARG A 80 7.20 2.56 1.54
N PHE A 81 8.06 2.12 0.64
CA PHE A 81 9.26 1.36 0.99
C PHE A 81 10.41 1.63 0.02
N ASP A 82 11.62 1.35 0.49
CA ASP A 82 12.81 1.31 -0.35
C ASP A 82 13.20 -0.14 -0.62
N VAL A 83 13.58 -0.39 -1.88
CA VAL A 83 14.17 -1.65 -2.31
C VAL A 83 15.65 -1.42 -2.56
N ILE A 84 16.50 -2.30 -2.03
CA ILE A 84 17.94 -2.36 -2.30
C ILE A 84 18.27 -3.81 -2.65
N ASN A 85 18.86 -4.03 -3.82
CA ASN A 85 19.27 -5.36 -4.31
C ASN A 85 18.15 -6.41 -4.21
N GLY A 86 16.95 -6.05 -4.64
CA GLY A 86 15.80 -6.95 -4.63
C GLY A 86 15.23 -7.27 -3.24
N LYS A 87 15.60 -6.52 -2.20
CA LYS A 87 15.10 -6.70 -0.83
C LYS A 87 14.48 -5.40 -0.32
N VAL A 88 13.44 -5.53 0.51
CA VAL A 88 12.87 -4.37 1.23
C VAL A 88 13.87 -3.93 2.29
N ALA A 89 14.51 -2.79 2.06
CA ALA A 89 15.52 -2.27 2.98
C ALA A 89 14.91 -1.37 4.06
N ARG A 90 13.90 -0.58 3.69
CA ARG A 90 13.22 0.34 4.60
C ARG A 90 11.74 0.37 4.33
N PHE A 91 10.94 0.32 5.39
CA PHE A 91 9.50 0.42 5.33
C PHE A 91 9.04 1.62 6.17
N TYR A 92 8.40 2.59 5.51
CA TYR A 92 8.09 3.88 6.13
C TYR A 92 6.73 3.86 6.82
N GLU A 93 6.69 4.37 8.04
CA GLU A 93 5.46 4.53 8.82
C GLU A 93 4.67 5.77 8.41
N LYS A 94 5.38 6.88 8.24
CA LYS A 94 4.82 8.19 7.97
C LYS A 94 5.31 8.74 6.66
N SER A 95 4.47 9.57 6.04
CA SER A 95 4.87 10.39 4.90
C SER A 95 5.87 11.45 5.34
N PRO A 96 7.03 11.57 4.69
CA PRO A 96 8.00 12.63 5.05
C PRO A 96 7.53 14.02 4.63
N ILE A 97 6.55 14.13 3.73
CA ILE A 97 6.02 15.42 3.28
C ILE A 97 4.93 15.91 4.23
N THR A 98 4.05 15.01 4.67
CA THR A 98 2.83 15.38 5.42
C THR A 98 2.86 14.98 6.88
N GLY A 99 3.84 14.18 7.33
CA GLY A 99 3.92 13.63 8.68
C GLY A 99 2.84 12.62 9.04
N LYS A 100 1.85 12.39 8.15
CA LYS A 100 0.71 11.49 8.37
C LYS A 100 1.13 10.03 8.26
N LEU A 101 0.50 9.18 9.06
CA LEU A 101 0.60 7.73 8.97
C LEU A 101 0.10 7.25 7.61
N TYR A 102 0.77 6.24 7.03
CA TYR A 102 0.19 5.57 5.86
C TYR A 102 -0.94 4.63 6.29
N PRO A 103 -1.99 4.46 5.45
CA PRO A 103 -3.17 3.65 5.79
C PRO A 103 -2.84 2.20 6.20
N ILE A 104 -1.78 1.62 5.63
CA ILE A 104 -1.32 0.27 6.01
C ILE A 104 -0.97 0.15 7.50
N TRP A 105 -0.49 1.23 8.12
CA TRP A 105 -0.14 1.24 9.54
C TRP A 105 -1.34 1.53 10.43
N GLU A 106 -2.30 2.31 9.94
CA GLU A 106 -3.59 2.47 10.63
C GLU A 106 -4.36 1.15 10.67
N HIS A 107 -4.19 0.29 9.67
CA HIS A 107 -4.84 -1.01 9.61
C HIS A 107 -4.35 -2.02 10.68
N TRP A 108 -3.10 -1.90 11.14
CA TRP A 108 -2.53 -2.81 12.14
C TRP A 108 -2.49 -2.23 13.56
N LYS A 109 -2.97 -1.00 13.75
CA LYS A 109 -3.20 -0.45 15.09
C LYS A 109 -4.39 -1.14 15.73
#